data_AF-A0A7C0VFY6-F1
#
_entry.id   AF-A0A7C0VFY6-F1
#
_cell.length_a   1.000
_cell.length_b   1.000
_cell.length_c   1.000
_cell.angle_alpha   90.00
_cell.angle_beta   90.00
_cell.angle_gamma   90.00
#
_symmetry.space_group_name_H-M   'P 1'
#
loop_
_entity.id
_entity.type
_entity.pdbx_description
1 polymer ?
#
loop_
_entity_poly.entity_id
_entity_poly.type
_entity_poly.pdbx_seq_one_letter_code
_entity_poly.pdbx_strand_id
1 'polypeptide(L)'
;MNDKKEAKCPYFGLCGGCSLQDIPYSAQVENKKNILAKTIQKDDISTFTGPEYYYRQRMDFVFHPGGLGLRQKGRWYRVVDIEHCLIANEKLNQLLTEVREFFQGVDVFDLQQKEGAFRFAVIRTPPTDSSISIVVNKESPRLKEASEKIKEFATTTAANNVMITYVPPNRDVSVSEEFEVIKGSPLLREELLGYSFWYPVQGFFQNNHVLTEKLQLYCQEILQEKKEENQEAHLLDLYAGVGTFGIINAHLFKKVFLIENHFPSHEAAQMNMVDNKCQNIEDILHDAKNLNQIILPQPLVVIADPPRSGIHPRALKYLNRIRPQQIIYISCNVKQLQIDLQLLSNYRVKRSALFDFFPHTPHMEAVLELVPI
;
A
#
# COMPACT_ATOMS: atom_id res chain seq x y z
N MET A 1 14.21 21.64 -20.05
CA MET A 1 14.06 23.08 -19.75
C MET A 1 13.86 23.22 -18.24
N ASN A 2 14.63 24.10 -17.61
CA ASN A 2 14.72 24.30 -16.16
C ASN A 2 13.55 25.16 -15.65
N ASP A 3 12.32 24.68 -15.73
CA ASP A 3 11.22 25.28 -14.97
C ASP A 3 11.22 24.69 -13.56
N LYS A 4 12.16 25.15 -12.73
CA LYS A 4 12.11 24.87 -11.29
C LYS A 4 11.03 25.74 -10.67
N LYS A 5 10.02 25.10 -10.10
CA LYS A 5 8.96 25.75 -9.32
C LYS A 5 9.40 25.86 -7.86
N GLU A 6 8.91 26.87 -7.15
CA GLU A 6 9.04 26.91 -5.70
C GLU A 6 8.18 25.82 -5.05
N ALA A 7 8.79 25.03 -4.16
CA ALA A 7 8.09 23.95 -3.47
C ALA A 7 7.13 24.53 -2.42
N LYS A 8 5.88 24.06 -2.41
CA LYS A 8 4.87 24.53 -1.45
C LYS A 8 5.15 24.08 -0.01
N CYS A 9 5.80 22.93 0.18
CA CYS A 9 6.08 22.39 1.51
C CYS A 9 7.32 23.07 2.11
N PRO A 10 7.22 23.67 3.31
CA PRO A 10 8.36 24.34 3.96
C PRO A 10 9.48 23.36 4.34
N TYR A 11 9.16 22.06 4.44
CA TYR A 11 10.13 21.00 4.76
C TYR A 11 10.78 20.38 3.52
N PHE A 12 10.44 20.83 2.31
CA PHE A 12 10.98 20.27 1.07
C PHE A 12 12.51 20.44 1.00
N GLY A 13 13.20 19.44 0.45
CA GLY A 13 14.67 19.40 0.42
C GLY A 13 15.32 18.86 1.70
N LEU A 14 14.67 19.01 2.86
CA LEU A 14 15.12 18.45 4.14
C LEU A 14 14.42 17.12 4.46
N CYS A 15 13.08 17.10 4.42
CA CYS A 15 12.29 15.90 4.67
C CYS A 15 12.52 14.84 3.58
N GLY A 16 12.64 13.57 3.96
CA GLY A 16 12.86 12.45 3.04
C GLY A 16 11.63 12.03 2.22
N GLY A 17 10.44 12.58 2.51
CA GLY A 17 9.18 12.12 1.91
C GLY A 17 8.94 12.55 0.47
N CYS A 18 9.27 13.79 0.11
CA CYS A 18 9.03 14.36 -1.22
C CYS A 18 10.36 14.79 -1.86
N SER A 19 10.49 14.60 -3.17
CA SER A 19 11.72 14.94 -3.90
C SER A 19 11.51 15.67 -5.22
N LEU A 20 10.26 15.87 -5.66
CA LEU A 20 9.94 16.51 -6.94
C LEU A 20 8.98 17.71 -6.80
N GLN A 21 8.78 18.29 -5.61
CA GLN A 21 7.86 19.45 -5.45
C GLN A 21 8.35 20.70 -6.19
N ASP A 22 9.64 20.78 -6.50
CA ASP A 22 10.25 21.82 -7.32
C ASP A 22 10.10 21.59 -8.82
N ILE A 23 9.39 20.54 -9.24
CA ILE A 23 9.11 20.22 -10.63
C ILE A 23 7.60 20.42 -10.88
N PRO A 24 7.20 21.13 -11.96
CA PRO A 24 5.79 21.22 -12.37
C PRO A 24 5.15 19.83 -12.45
N TYR A 25 3.95 19.67 -11.89
CA TYR A 25 3.34 18.34 -11.76
C TYR A 25 3.12 17.65 -13.11
N SER A 26 2.71 18.39 -14.14
CA SER A 26 2.62 17.87 -15.51
C SER A 26 3.95 17.28 -16.00
N ALA A 27 5.07 17.93 -15.70
CA ALA A 27 6.40 17.42 -16.03
C ALA A 27 6.79 16.20 -15.19
N GLN A 28 6.36 16.11 -13.93
CA GLN A 28 6.57 14.89 -13.13
C GLN A 28 5.87 13.68 -13.77
N VAL A 29 4.59 13.84 -14.12
CA VAL A 29 3.77 12.80 -14.74
C VAL A 29 4.36 12.39 -16.10
N GLU A 30 4.75 13.36 -16.92
CA GLU A 30 5.37 13.10 -18.22
C GLU A 30 6.72 12.39 -18.07
N ASN A 31 7.55 12.77 -17.09
CA ASN A 31 8.80 12.06 -16.81
C ASN A 31 8.55 10.61 -16.39
N LYS A 32 7.55 10.34 -15.54
CA LYS A 32 7.16 8.98 -15.14
C LYS A 32 6.68 8.15 -16.33
N LYS A 33 5.85 8.74 -17.20
CA LYS A 33 5.36 8.13 -18.44
C LYS A 33 6.53 7.75 -19.36
N ASN A 34 7.47 8.66 -19.57
CA ASN A 34 8.66 8.41 -20.39
C ASN A 34 9.56 7.32 -19.83
N ILE A 35 9.69 7.21 -18.49
CA ILE A 35 10.41 6.12 -17.85
C ILE A 35 9.71 4.78 -18.13
N LEU A 36 8.39 4.71 -17.96
CA LEU A 36 7.63 3.50 -18.24
C LEU A 36 7.74 3.12 -19.72
N ALA A 37 7.55 4.07 -20.64
CA ALA A 37 7.64 3.84 -22.09
C ALA A 37 8.95 3.20 -22.51
N LYS A 38 10.08 3.73 -22.02
CA LYS A 38 11.41 3.17 -22.25
C LYS A 38 11.58 1.77 -21.66
N THR A 39 10.99 1.54 -20.49
CA THR A 39 11.08 0.26 -19.77
C THR A 39 10.38 -0.86 -20.53
N ILE A 40 9.16 -0.60 -21.02
CA ILE A 40 8.34 -1.59 -21.73
C ILE A 40 8.48 -1.53 -23.25
N GLN A 41 9.29 -0.60 -23.77
CA GLN A 41 9.51 -0.35 -25.20
C GLN A 41 8.20 -0.09 -25.97
N LYS A 42 7.30 0.72 -25.38
CA LYS A 42 6.00 1.08 -25.96
C LYS A 42 5.57 2.48 -25.50
N ASP A 43 5.17 3.33 -26.45
CA ASP A 43 4.82 4.73 -26.17
C ASP A 43 3.33 4.95 -25.84
N ASP A 44 2.47 4.01 -26.24
CA ASP A 44 1.03 4.07 -25.98
C ASP A 44 0.72 3.69 -24.52
N ILE A 45 0.73 4.71 -23.67
CA ILE A 45 0.53 4.60 -22.21
C ILE A 45 -0.58 5.56 -21.78
N SER A 46 -1.70 4.99 -21.34
CA SER A 46 -2.75 5.71 -20.64
C SER A 46 -2.21 6.25 -19.31
N THR A 47 -2.60 7.46 -18.92
CA THR A 47 -2.07 8.08 -17.70
C THR A 47 -3.21 8.55 -16.81
N PHE A 48 -3.17 8.14 -15.55
CA PHE A 48 -4.17 8.43 -14.54
C PHE A 48 -3.53 9.19 -13.39
N THR A 49 -4.07 10.38 -13.11
CA THR A 49 -3.61 11.26 -12.02
C THR A 49 -4.72 11.46 -11.00
N GLY A 50 -4.32 11.83 -9.78
CA GLY A 50 -5.20 12.25 -8.71
C GLY A 50 -4.80 13.63 -8.16
N PRO A 51 -5.36 14.03 -7.01
CA PRO A 51 -4.90 15.22 -6.28
C PRO A 51 -3.39 15.16 -5.99
N GLU A 52 -2.68 16.26 -6.25
CA GLU A 52 -1.24 16.40 -5.97
C GLU A 52 -0.94 16.38 -4.46
N TYR A 53 -1.88 16.89 -3.67
CA TYR A 53 -1.79 17.11 -2.23
C TYR A 53 -2.98 16.46 -1.54
N TYR A 54 -2.88 16.25 -0.23
CA TYR A 54 -3.93 15.69 0.63
C TYR A 54 -4.45 14.31 0.20
N TYR A 55 -3.67 13.55 -0.57
CA TYR A 55 -4.07 12.25 -1.10
C TYR A 55 -3.74 11.10 -0.14
N ARG A 56 -2.74 11.28 0.73
CA ARG A 56 -2.13 10.20 1.49
C ARG A 56 -2.90 9.93 2.77
N GLN A 57 -3.31 8.67 2.94
CA GLN A 57 -4.14 8.21 4.05
C GLN A 57 -3.37 7.49 5.15
N ARG A 58 -2.08 7.16 4.94
CA ARG A 58 -1.21 6.59 5.97
C ARG A 58 0.12 7.32 6.05
N MET A 59 0.51 7.66 7.27
CA MET A 59 1.82 8.20 7.57
C MET A 59 2.42 7.53 8.80
N ASP A 60 3.71 7.25 8.73
CA ASP A 60 4.48 6.64 9.81
C ASP A 60 5.42 7.74 10.35
N PHE A 61 4.97 8.45 11.38
CA PHE A 61 5.75 9.53 12.01
C PHE A 61 6.71 8.96 13.05
N VAL A 62 7.85 9.61 13.22
CA VAL A 62 8.86 9.25 14.23
C VAL A 62 8.69 10.18 15.44
N PHE A 63 8.66 9.59 16.64
CA PHE A 63 8.74 10.37 17.88
C PHE A 63 10.13 10.99 18.02
N HIS A 64 10.17 12.27 18.37
CA HIS A 64 11.40 13.02 18.61
C HIS A 64 11.16 14.11 19.67
N PRO A 65 12.20 14.77 20.20
CA PRO A 65 12.02 15.73 21.30
C PRO A 65 11.03 16.87 21.02
N GLY A 66 10.82 17.26 19.76
CA GLY A 66 9.82 18.26 19.35
C GLY A 66 8.41 17.70 19.06
N GLY A 67 8.14 16.44 19.42
CA GLY A 67 6.85 15.77 19.17
C GLY A 67 6.98 14.71 18.08
N LEU A 68 6.45 14.99 16.89
CA LEU A 68 6.44 14.05 15.76
C LEU A 68 7.12 14.61 14.52
N GLY A 69 7.81 13.76 13.78
CA GLY A 69 8.49 14.19 12.57
C GLY A 69 8.68 13.08 11.56
N LEU A 70 9.44 13.40 10.51
CA LEU A 70 9.82 12.46 9.46
C LEU A 70 11.33 12.45 9.30
N ARG A 71 11.87 11.35 8.78
CA ARG A 71 13.32 11.22 8.59
C ARG A 71 13.85 12.27 7.63
N GLN A 72 15.01 12.83 7.97
CA GLN A 72 15.73 13.73 7.09
C GLN A 72 16.30 12.95 5.89
N LYS A 73 16.22 13.55 4.70
CA LYS A 73 16.78 13.00 3.47
C LYS A 73 18.27 12.69 3.66
N GLY A 74 18.65 11.43 3.40
CA GLY A 74 20.03 10.95 3.51
C GLY A 74 20.56 10.80 4.94
N ARG A 75 19.75 11.07 5.98
CA ARG A 75 20.16 10.96 7.39
C ARG A 75 19.08 10.25 8.20
N TRP A 76 19.13 8.92 8.21
CA TRP A 76 18.10 8.06 8.83
C TRP A 76 17.96 8.26 10.35
N TYR A 77 19.00 8.72 11.02
CA TYR A 77 19.04 8.99 12.47
C TYR A 77 18.59 10.41 12.84
N ARG A 78 18.28 11.27 11.86
CA ARG A 78 17.77 12.62 12.11
C ARG A 78 16.30 12.73 11.74
N VAL A 79 15.56 13.46 12.57
CA VAL A 79 14.15 13.75 12.39
C VAL A 79 13.99 15.22 12.06
N VAL A 80 13.20 15.51 11.02
CA VAL A 80 12.68 16.84 10.71
C VAL A 80 11.35 16.96 11.43
N ASP A 81 11.19 18.00 12.24
CA ASP A 81 9.92 18.27 12.92
C ASP A 81 8.84 18.61 11.89
N ILE A 82 7.69 17.95 11.97
CA ILE A 82 6.58 18.13 11.02
C ILE A 82 5.32 18.51 11.78
N GLU A 83 4.90 19.76 11.63
CA GLU A 83 3.62 20.25 12.15
C GLU A 83 2.45 19.91 11.21
N HIS A 84 2.70 19.94 9.91
CA HIS A 84 1.69 19.71 8.88
C HIS A 84 2.32 19.11 7.63
N CYS A 85 1.71 18.07 7.06
CA CYS A 85 2.19 17.40 5.86
C CYS A 85 1.22 17.63 4.69
N LEU A 86 1.62 18.42 3.69
CA LEU A 86 0.75 18.78 2.55
C LEU A 86 0.28 17.59 1.71
N ILE A 87 0.98 16.45 1.73
CA ILE A 87 0.52 15.25 1.00
C ILE A 87 -0.42 14.38 1.83
N ALA A 88 -0.44 14.54 3.15
CA ALA A 88 -1.35 13.82 4.03
C ALA A 88 -2.72 14.50 4.04
N ASN A 89 -3.80 13.72 4.13
CA ASN A 89 -5.13 14.29 4.16
C ASN A 89 -5.41 15.11 5.44
N GLU A 90 -6.45 15.94 5.41
CA GLU A 90 -6.80 16.85 6.50
C GLU A 90 -7.04 16.13 7.83
N LYS A 91 -7.76 15.00 7.80
CA LYS A 91 -8.02 14.21 9.02
C LYS A 91 -6.72 13.64 9.60
N LEU A 92 -5.77 13.24 8.75
CA LEU A 92 -4.46 12.76 9.20
C LEU A 92 -3.67 13.89 9.86
N ASN A 93 -3.66 15.09 9.27
CA ASN A 93 -3.00 16.25 9.87
C ASN A 93 -3.66 16.68 11.19
N GLN A 94 -4.99 16.56 11.32
CA GLN A 94 -5.67 16.75 12.60
C GLN A 94 -5.15 15.77 13.66
N LEU A 95 -5.12 14.47 13.34
CA LEU A 95 -4.63 13.45 14.28
C LEU A 95 -3.13 13.59 14.57
N LEU A 96 -2.33 14.05 13.61
CA LEU A 96 -0.93 14.40 13.81
C LEU A 96 -0.81 15.46 14.91
N THR A 97 -1.59 16.54 14.84
CA THR A 97 -1.61 17.58 15.87
C THR A 97 -2.01 17.02 17.24
N GLU A 98 -3.07 16.21 17.31
CA GLU A 98 -3.51 15.58 18.57
C GLU A 98 -2.38 14.76 19.23
N VAL A 99 -1.66 13.94 18.46
CA VAL A 99 -0.55 13.14 18.98
C VAL A 99 0.64 14.03 19.37
N ARG A 100 0.98 15.03 18.55
CA ARG A 100 2.08 15.96 18.83
C ARG A 100 1.89 16.68 20.17
N GLU A 101 0.70 17.20 20.41
CA GLU A 101 0.39 17.98 21.62
C GLU A 101 0.31 17.09 22.86
N PHE A 102 -0.29 15.90 22.77
CA PHE A 102 -0.47 15.02 23.92
C PHE A 102 0.83 14.37 24.41
N PHE A 103 1.73 14.01 23.48
CA PHE A 103 2.97 13.29 23.76
C PHE A 103 4.21 14.20 23.77
N GLN A 104 4.06 15.48 24.10
CA GLN A 104 5.22 16.35 24.33
C GLN A 104 6.08 15.85 25.50
N GLY A 105 7.41 15.91 25.34
CA GLY A 105 8.37 15.58 26.40
C GLY A 105 8.43 14.10 26.81
N VAL A 106 7.90 13.19 25.98
CA VAL A 106 7.96 11.75 26.26
C VAL A 106 9.36 11.18 26.10
N ASP A 107 9.56 9.99 26.66
CA ASP A 107 10.79 9.19 26.52
C ASP A 107 10.93 8.65 25.09
N VAL A 108 11.50 9.46 24.19
CA VAL A 108 11.67 9.15 22.78
C VAL A 108 12.79 8.13 22.55
N PHE A 109 12.57 7.23 21.60
CA PHE A 109 13.53 6.19 21.27
C PHE A 109 14.72 6.73 20.47
N ASP A 110 15.93 6.51 20.99
CA ASP A 110 17.18 6.81 20.30
C ASP A 110 17.63 5.58 19.49
N LEU A 111 17.69 5.72 18.16
CA LEU A 111 18.06 4.61 17.27
C LEU A 111 19.52 4.14 17.43
N GLN A 112 20.42 5.00 17.92
CA GLN A 112 21.84 4.68 18.11
C GLN A 112 22.08 3.98 19.44
N GLN A 113 21.53 4.54 20.52
CA GLN A 113 21.62 3.95 21.86
C GLN A 113 20.70 2.75 22.05
N LYS A 114 19.62 2.68 21.24
CA LYS A 114 18.56 1.67 21.32
C LYS A 114 17.80 1.70 22.65
N GLU A 115 17.68 2.90 23.22
CA GLU A 115 17.00 3.18 24.48
C GLU A 115 15.82 4.12 24.23
N GLY A 116 14.95 4.27 25.24
CA GLY A 116 13.71 5.04 25.15
C GLY A 116 12.48 4.18 24.86
N ALA A 117 11.29 4.75 25.02
CA ALA A 117 10.01 4.05 24.90
C ALA A 117 9.32 4.30 23.56
N PHE A 118 9.11 5.57 23.16
CA PHE A 118 8.26 5.94 22.03
C PHE A 118 9.04 5.99 20.72
N ARG A 119 8.60 5.21 19.71
CA ARG A 119 9.30 5.06 18.43
C ARG A 119 8.59 5.74 17.28
N PHE A 120 7.37 5.29 17.00
CA PHE A 120 6.57 5.78 15.88
C PHE A 120 5.12 6.03 16.29
N ALA A 121 4.47 6.95 15.58
CA ALA A 121 3.02 7.05 15.53
C ALA A 121 2.59 6.79 14.09
N VAL A 122 1.95 5.64 13.85
CA VAL A 122 1.38 5.31 12.54
C VAL A 122 -0.07 5.76 12.53
N ILE A 123 -0.39 6.74 11.70
CA ILE A 123 -1.72 7.33 11.60
C ILE A 123 -2.33 6.93 10.26
N ARG A 124 -3.56 6.43 10.30
CA ARG A 124 -4.35 6.08 9.12
C ARG A 124 -5.71 6.73 9.13
N THR A 125 -6.14 7.24 7.99
CA THR A 125 -7.40 7.96 7.82
C THR A 125 -8.00 7.64 6.44
N PRO A 126 -8.45 6.38 6.22
CA PRO A 126 -9.31 6.10 5.07
C PRO A 126 -10.60 6.93 5.13
N PRO A 127 -11.39 7.00 4.04
CA PRO A 127 -12.52 7.93 3.96
C PRO A 127 -13.56 7.78 5.09
N THR A 128 -13.76 6.56 5.58
CA THR A 128 -14.82 6.21 6.53
C THR A 128 -14.34 5.84 7.93
N ASP A 129 -13.02 5.86 8.18
CA ASP A 129 -12.46 5.35 9.43
C ASP A 129 -11.15 6.05 9.80
N SER A 130 -10.61 5.76 10.98
CA SER A 130 -9.31 6.28 11.40
C SER A 130 -8.64 5.41 12.46
N SER A 131 -7.32 5.38 12.44
CA SER A 131 -6.55 4.72 13.48
C SER A 131 -5.24 5.43 13.81
N ILE A 132 -4.79 5.22 15.05
CA ILE A 132 -3.45 5.57 15.53
C ILE A 132 -2.84 4.33 16.17
N SER A 133 -1.71 3.87 15.63
CA SER A 133 -0.87 2.86 16.26
C SER A 133 0.38 3.51 16.82
N ILE A 134 0.50 3.50 18.15
CA ILE A 134 1.69 3.99 18.84
C ILE A 134 2.66 2.83 19.01
N VAL A 135 3.82 2.94 18.36
CA VAL A 135 4.87 1.93 18.38
C VAL A 135 5.83 2.23 19.51
N VAL A 136 5.99 1.27 20.42
CA VAL A 136 6.86 1.38 21.59
C VAL A 136 7.96 0.32 21.56
N ASN A 137 9.09 0.66 22.17
CA ASN A 137 10.16 -0.28 22.46
C ASN A 137 9.69 -1.27 23.54
N LYS A 138 9.52 -2.54 23.17
CA LYS A 138 8.99 -3.56 24.07
C LYS A 138 9.93 -3.93 25.22
N GLU A 139 11.19 -3.52 25.15
CA GLU A 139 12.22 -3.75 26.17
C GLU A 139 12.49 -2.48 27.00
N SER A 140 11.72 -1.40 26.82
CA SER A 140 11.92 -0.17 27.58
C SER A 140 11.61 -0.38 29.08
N PRO A 141 12.48 0.08 30.00
CA PRO A 141 12.16 0.14 31.43
C PRO A 141 10.92 0.98 31.75
N ARG A 142 10.54 1.91 30.86
CA ARG A 142 9.37 2.78 30.97
C ARG A 142 8.14 2.29 30.19
N LEU A 143 8.14 1.04 29.74
CA LEU A 143 7.03 0.48 28.93
C LEU A 143 5.67 0.64 29.61
N LYS A 144 5.58 0.38 30.91
CA LYS A 144 4.32 0.49 31.66
C LYS A 144 3.78 1.93 31.67
N GLU A 145 4.65 2.92 31.93
CA GLU A 145 4.32 4.34 31.89
C GLU A 145 3.86 4.76 30.48
N ALA A 146 4.57 4.29 29.45
CA ALA A 146 4.20 4.55 28.06
C ALA A 146 2.80 3.98 27.73
N SER A 147 2.53 2.73 28.12
CA SER A 147 1.23 2.10 27.90
C SER A 147 0.09 2.80 28.64
N GLU A 148 0.30 3.24 29.89
CA GLU A 148 -0.68 4.01 30.65
C GLU A 148 -0.97 5.37 29.99
N LYS A 149 0.08 6.07 29.51
CA LYS A 149 -0.07 7.33 28.77
C LYS A 149 -0.83 7.16 27.45
N ILE A 150 -0.63 6.05 26.74
CA ILE A 150 -1.39 5.76 25.50
C ILE A 150 -2.85 5.43 25.81
N LYS A 151 -3.12 4.75 26.94
CA LYS A 151 -4.50 4.51 27.42
C LYS A 151 -5.21 5.82 27.74
N GLU A 152 -4.52 6.76 28.39
CA GLU A 152 -5.05 8.10 28.63
C GLU A 152 -5.35 8.84 27.31
N PHE A 153 -4.40 8.86 26.38
CA PHE A 153 -4.59 9.47 25.05
C PHE A 153 -5.81 8.92 24.32
N ALA A 154 -6.02 7.61 24.36
CA ALA A 154 -7.13 6.96 23.67
C ALA A 154 -8.50 7.48 24.12
N THR A 155 -8.62 7.97 25.37
CA THR A 155 -9.86 8.57 25.88
C THR A 155 -10.16 9.96 25.32
N THR A 156 -9.16 10.66 24.77
CA THR A 156 -9.30 12.07 24.33
C THR A 156 -9.22 12.23 22.82
N THR A 157 -8.52 11.34 22.11
CA THR A 157 -8.34 11.45 20.65
C THR A 157 -9.63 11.23 19.87
N ALA A 158 -9.75 11.95 18.75
CA ALA A 158 -10.81 11.78 17.77
C ALA A 158 -10.63 10.54 16.86
N ALA A 159 -9.51 9.81 16.97
CA ALA A 159 -9.32 8.57 16.20
C ALA A 159 -10.30 7.48 16.68
N ASN A 160 -10.88 6.73 15.74
CA ASN A 160 -11.81 5.65 16.07
C ASN A 160 -11.10 4.47 16.74
N ASN A 161 -9.89 4.15 16.24
CA ASN A 161 -9.13 2.99 16.67
C ASN A 161 -7.77 3.42 17.22
N VAL A 162 -7.38 2.91 18.38
CA VAL A 162 -6.07 3.17 18.99
C VAL A 162 -5.45 1.86 19.45
N MET A 163 -4.18 1.65 19.11
CA MET A 163 -3.43 0.46 19.51
C MET A 163 -2.00 0.78 19.94
N ILE A 164 -1.45 -0.09 20.78
CA ILE A 164 -0.03 -0.11 21.14
C ILE A 164 0.62 -1.23 20.35
N THR A 165 1.70 -0.93 19.64
CA THR A 165 2.49 -1.92 18.90
C THR A 165 3.86 -2.08 19.57
N TYR A 166 4.22 -3.31 19.91
CA TYR A 166 5.42 -3.63 20.67
C TYR A 166 6.52 -4.10 19.72
N VAL A 167 7.63 -3.34 19.63
CA VAL A 167 8.75 -3.63 18.72
C VAL A 167 10.05 -3.77 19.50
N PRO A 168 10.86 -4.82 19.25
CA PRO A 168 12.20 -4.95 19.85
C PRO A 168 13.14 -3.78 19.48
N PRO A 169 14.07 -3.40 20.36
CA PRO A 169 14.95 -2.25 20.14
C PRO A 169 15.83 -2.39 18.89
N ASN A 170 16.17 -3.62 18.49
CA ASN A 170 17.02 -3.93 17.34
C ASN A 170 16.30 -3.92 15.97
N ARG A 171 14.99 -3.68 15.92
CA ARG A 171 14.23 -3.59 14.67
C ARG A 171 13.76 -2.17 14.43
N ASP A 172 13.97 -1.66 13.22
CA ASP A 172 13.56 -0.33 12.82
C ASP A 172 12.30 -0.39 11.95
N VAL A 173 11.20 -0.80 12.58
CA VAL A 173 9.90 -1.05 11.93
C VAL A 173 8.77 -0.41 12.71
N SER A 174 7.70 -0.06 12.02
CA SER A 174 6.51 0.59 12.56
C SER A 174 5.33 -0.36 12.75
N VAL A 175 5.55 -1.66 12.61
CA VAL A 175 4.54 -2.71 12.72
C VAL A 175 5.08 -3.93 13.47
N SER A 176 4.19 -4.69 14.11
CA SER A 176 4.49 -5.93 14.85
C SER A 176 3.25 -6.80 14.99
N GLU A 177 3.46 -8.11 15.08
CA GLU A 177 2.42 -9.07 15.49
C GLU A 177 2.09 -8.95 16.98
N GLU A 178 3.02 -8.42 17.79
CA GLU A 178 2.79 -8.11 19.20
C GLU A 178 2.15 -6.73 19.33
N PHE A 179 0.83 -6.69 19.54
CA PHE A 179 0.08 -5.44 19.75
C PHE A 179 -1.10 -5.61 20.72
N GLU A 180 -1.57 -4.48 21.26
CA GLU A 180 -2.75 -4.38 22.13
C GLU A 180 -3.71 -3.33 21.58
N VAL A 181 -4.99 -3.68 21.43
CA VAL A 181 -6.05 -2.73 21.06
C VAL A 181 -6.54 -2.02 22.31
N ILE A 182 -6.46 -0.69 22.30
CA ILE A 182 -6.85 0.17 23.43
C ILE A 182 -8.24 0.76 23.22
N LYS A 183 -8.56 1.11 21.98
CA LYS A 183 -9.85 1.68 21.56
C LYS A 183 -10.24 1.10 20.20
N GLY A 184 -11.51 0.76 20.02
CA GLY A 184 -12.05 0.35 18.73
C GLY A 184 -11.60 -1.05 18.31
N SER A 185 -11.11 -1.15 17.08
CA SER A 185 -10.84 -2.38 16.35
C SER A 185 -9.37 -2.46 15.88
N PRO A 186 -8.78 -3.66 15.76
CA PRO A 186 -7.49 -3.85 15.08
C PRO A 186 -7.60 -3.80 13.54
N LEU A 187 -8.81 -3.68 13.01
CA LEU A 187 -9.12 -3.57 11.59
C LEU A 187 -9.67 -2.19 11.27
N LEU A 188 -9.36 -1.69 10.08
CA LEU A 188 -10.00 -0.54 9.45
C LEU A 188 -11.00 -1.02 8.40
N ARG A 189 -11.99 -0.18 8.12
CA ARG A 189 -12.92 -0.38 7.01
C ARG A 189 -12.82 0.73 5.97
N GLU A 190 -12.87 0.34 4.71
CA GLU A 190 -12.93 1.24 3.56
C GLU A 190 -13.86 0.68 2.49
N GLU A 191 -14.49 1.56 1.72
CA GLU A 191 -15.36 1.18 0.61
C GLU A 191 -14.67 1.48 -0.72
N LEU A 192 -14.73 0.57 -1.69
CA LEU A 192 -14.20 0.76 -3.05
C LEU A 192 -15.25 0.29 -4.04
N LEU A 193 -15.68 1.15 -4.97
CA LEU A 193 -16.64 0.78 -6.02
C LEU A 193 -17.93 0.11 -5.49
N GLY A 194 -18.39 0.51 -4.31
CA GLY A 194 -19.59 -0.05 -3.65
C GLY A 194 -19.37 -1.36 -2.89
N TYR A 195 -18.14 -1.88 -2.85
CA TYR A 195 -17.72 -3.02 -2.03
C TYR A 195 -17.08 -2.53 -0.73
N SER A 196 -17.25 -3.29 0.35
CA SER A 196 -16.68 -2.97 1.67
C SER A 196 -15.48 -3.86 1.98
N PHE A 197 -14.38 -3.27 2.41
CA PHE A 197 -13.14 -3.98 2.73
C PHE A 197 -12.66 -3.67 4.15
N TRP A 198 -12.59 -4.70 4.96
CA TRP A 198 -11.80 -4.76 6.17
C TRP A 198 -10.34 -5.02 5.84
N TYR A 199 -9.45 -4.37 6.57
CA TYR A 199 -8.01 -4.63 6.50
C TYR A 199 -7.34 -4.34 7.85
N PRO A 200 -6.24 -5.03 8.21
CA PRO A 200 -5.55 -4.76 9.47
C PRO A 200 -5.01 -3.33 9.55
N VAL A 201 -5.12 -2.68 10.71
CA VAL A 201 -4.55 -1.34 10.96
C VAL A 201 -3.07 -1.27 10.60
N GLN A 202 -2.32 -2.34 10.83
CA GLN A 202 -0.90 -2.44 10.50
C GLN A 202 -0.64 -2.98 9.08
N GLY A 203 -1.67 -3.54 8.42
CA GLY A 203 -1.58 -4.22 7.13
C GLY A 203 -1.45 -3.30 5.91
N PHE A 204 -1.23 -3.89 4.74
CA PHE A 204 -1.19 -3.14 3.50
C PHE A 204 -2.62 -2.78 3.04
N PHE A 205 -2.78 -1.52 2.62
CA PHE A 205 -3.89 -1.03 1.83
C PHE A 205 -3.37 0.16 1.04
N GLN A 206 -3.96 0.46 -0.11
CA GLN A 206 -3.47 1.51 -0.96
C GLN A 206 -3.58 2.89 -0.28
N ASN A 207 -2.55 3.72 -0.42
CA ASN A 207 -2.45 4.97 0.33
C ASN A 207 -3.20 6.15 -0.30
N ASN A 208 -3.77 5.96 -1.49
CA ASN A 208 -4.43 6.98 -2.29
C ASN A 208 -5.76 6.42 -2.83
N HIS A 209 -6.84 6.64 -2.10
CA HIS A 209 -8.15 6.09 -2.42
C HIS A 209 -8.64 6.46 -3.83
N VAL A 210 -8.51 7.73 -4.23
CA VAL A 210 -8.96 8.20 -5.56
C VAL A 210 -8.27 7.43 -6.68
N LEU A 211 -6.96 7.17 -6.56
CA LEU A 211 -6.24 6.39 -7.56
C LEU A 211 -6.45 4.89 -7.42
N THR A 212 -6.75 4.40 -6.22
CA THR A 212 -7.15 3.01 -5.99
C THR A 212 -8.43 2.69 -6.74
N GLU A 213 -9.45 3.54 -6.66
CA GLU A 213 -10.69 3.36 -7.43
C GLU A 213 -10.44 3.38 -8.94
N LYS A 214 -9.63 4.33 -9.45
CA LYS A 214 -9.29 4.38 -10.87
C LYS A 214 -8.52 3.13 -11.32
N LEU A 215 -7.60 2.62 -10.50
CA LEU A 215 -6.86 1.40 -10.76
C LEU A 215 -7.80 0.20 -10.85
N GLN A 216 -8.71 0.07 -9.88
CA GLN A 216 -9.72 -1.00 -9.85
C GLN A 216 -10.64 -0.94 -11.08
N LEU A 217 -11.14 0.25 -11.44
CA LEU A 217 -11.96 0.46 -12.63
C LEU A 217 -11.21 0.09 -13.91
N TYR A 218 -9.96 0.52 -14.08
CA TYR A 218 -9.16 0.19 -15.25
C TYR A 218 -8.93 -1.31 -15.41
N CYS A 219 -8.60 -2.01 -14.31
CA CYS A 219 -8.48 -3.47 -14.34
C CYS A 219 -9.83 -4.14 -14.65
N GLN A 220 -10.92 -3.66 -14.06
CA GLN A 220 -12.27 -4.16 -14.33
C GLN A 220 -12.68 -3.96 -15.79
N GLU A 221 -12.40 -2.81 -16.39
CA GLU A 221 -12.65 -2.52 -17.81
C GLU A 221 -11.93 -3.53 -18.71
N ILE A 222 -10.64 -3.81 -18.46
CA ILE A 222 -9.89 -4.82 -19.21
C ILE A 222 -10.55 -6.19 -19.12
N LEU A 223 -11.01 -6.58 -17.93
CA LEU A 223 -11.67 -7.87 -17.71
C LEU A 223 -13.07 -7.94 -18.33
N GLN A 224 -13.82 -6.84 -18.35
CA GLN A 224 -15.18 -6.80 -18.88
C GLN A 224 -15.24 -6.96 -20.41
N GLU A 225 -14.18 -6.60 -21.14
CA GLU A 225 -14.13 -6.81 -22.60
C GLU A 225 -14.29 -8.27 -23.01
N LYS A 226 -13.89 -9.19 -22.13
CA LYS A 226 -13.99 -10.64 -22.33
C LYS A 226 -15.03 -11.25 -21.41
N LYS A 227 -16.05 -10.48 -20.97
CA LYS A 227 -17.05 -10.93 -20.00
C LYS A 227 -17.65 -12.30 -20.35
N GLU A 228 -18.06 -12.52 -21.60
CA GLU A 228 -18.66 -13.78 -22.03
C GLU A 228 -17.68 -14.97 -21.90
N GLU A 229 -16.43 -14.79 -22.33
CA GLU A 229 -15.37 -15.81 -22.16
C GLU A 229 -15.05 -16.03 -20.68
N ASN A 230 -15.01 -14.95 -19.88
CA ASN A 230 -14.62 -14.97 -18.49
C ASN A 230 -15.63 -15.71 -17.60
N GLN A 231 -16.92 -15.75 -17.96
CA GLN A 231 -17.93 -16.54 -17.24
C GLN A 231 -17.61 -18.04 -17.16
N GLU A 232 -16.83 -18.58 -18.12
CA GLU A 232 -16.33 -19.96 -18.07
C GLU A 232 -14.87 -20.06 -17.62
N ALA A 233 -14.19 -18.93 -17.43
CA ALA A 233 -12.81 -18.84 -16.97
C ALA A 233 -12.72 -18.66 -15.44
N HIS A 234 -11.48 -18.75 -14.95
CA HIS A 234 -11.14 -18.59 -13.55
C HIS A 234 -10.20 -17.40 -13.40
N LEU A 235 -10.37 -16.65 -12.31
CA LEU A 235 -9.46 -15.57 -11.95
C LEU A 235 -8.50 -16.04 -10.86
N LEU A 236 -7.21 -15.79 -11.04
CA LEU A 236 -6.22 -15.85 -9.98
C LEU A 236 -5.86 -14.41 -9.57
N ASP A 237 -6.16 -14.04 -8.34
CA ASP A 237 -5.65 -12.84 -7.69
C ASP A 237 -4.39 -13.24 -6.91
N LEU A 238 -3.22 -12.92 -7.47
CA LEU A 238 -1.92 -13.29 -6.91
C LEU A 238 -1.35 -12.11 -6.11
N TYR A 239 -0.94 -12.36 -4.87
CA TYR A 239 -0.64 -11.31 -3.88
C TYR A 239 -1.93 -10.55 -3.52
N ALA A 240 -2.99 -11.32 -3.24
CA ALA A 240 -4.35 -10.80 -3.14
C ALA A 240 -4.56 -9.78 -2.01
N GLY A 241 -3.69 -9.76 -1.00
CA GLY A 241 -3.87 -8.94 0.19
C GLY A 241 -5.19 -9.27 0.86
N VAL A 242 -6.07 -8.28 0.94
CA VAL A 242 -7.43 -8.42 1.51
C VAL A 242 -8.50 -8.76 0.47
N GLY A 243 -8.09 -9.15 -0.74
CA GLY A 243 -8.93 -9.65 -1.82
C GLY A 243 -9.57 -8.58 -2.72
N THR A 244 -9.03 -7.37 -2.76
CA THR A 244 -9.70 -6.23 -3.44
C THR A 244 -10.04 -6.51 -4.92
N PHE A 245 -9.06 -6.94 -5.72
CA PHE A 245 -9.27 -7.23 -7.14
C PHE A 245 -10.18 -8.45 -7.35
N GLY A 246 -9.91 -9.53 -6.63
CA GLY A 246 -10.68 -10.76 -6.74
C GLY A 246 -12.15 -10.59 -6.36
N ILE A 247 -12.45 -9.86 -5.27
CA ILE A 247 -13.82 -9.61 -4.79
C ILE A 247 -14.59 -8.70 -5.74
N ILE A 248 -14.01 -7.56 -6.15
CA ILE A 248 -14.66 -6.61 -7.06
C ILE A 248 -15.02 -7.29 -8.39
N ASN A 249 -14.14 -8.16 -8.88
CA ASN A 249 -14.30 -8.80 -10.19
C ASN A 249 -14.92 -10.21 -10.12
N ALA A 250 -15.31 -10.69 -8.94
CA ALA A 250 -15.76 -12.06 -8.75
C ALA A 250 -16.94 -12.45 -9.65
N HIS A 251 -17.86 -11.52 -9.89
CA HIS A 251 -19.04 -11.72 -10.72
C HIS A 251 -18.73 -11.93 -12.22
N LEU A 252 -17.49 -11.64 -12.66
CA LEU A 252 -17.07 -11.83 -14.05
C LEU A 252 -16.59 -13.26 -14.33
N PHE A 253 -16.34 -14.08 -13.30
CA PHE A 253 -15.68 -15.37 -13.44
C PHE A 253 -16.48 -16.53 -12.86
N LYS A 254 -16.21 -17.74 -13.37
CA LYS A 254 -16.75 -18.98 -12.81
C LYS A 254 -16.33 -19.19 -11.37
N LYS A 255 -15.04 -18.97 -11.09
CA LYS A 255 -14.44 -19.07 -9.76
C LYS A 255 -13.18 -18.21 -9.68
N VAL A 256 -12.94 -17.64 -8.50
CA VAL A 256 -11.76 -16.82 -8.18
C VAL A 256 -10.91 -17.53 -7.15
N PHE A 257 -9.59 -17.44 -7.29
CA PHE A 257 -8.61 -17.92 -6.34
C PHE A 257 -7.82 -16.73 -5.80
N LEU A 258 -7.86 -16.51 -4.48
CA LEU A 258 -7.02 -15.52 -3.82
C LEU A 258 -5.80 -16.22 -3.23
N ILE A 259 -4.59 -15.78 -3.61
CA ILE A 259 -3.34 -16.30 -3.05
C ILE A 259 -2.65 -15.19 -2.26
N GLU A 260 -2.59 -15.37 -0.95
CA GLU A 260 -1.98 -14.46 0.01
C GLU A 260 -1.15 -15.25 1.02
N ASN A 261 0.00 -14.74 1.46
CA ASN A 261 0.86 -15.44 2.44
C ASN A 261 0.82 -14.79 3.83
N HIS A 262 0.29 -13.57 3.93
CA HIS A 262 0.15 -12.82 5.16
C HIS A 262 -1.17 -13.17 5.84
N PHE A 263 -1.09 -13.94 6.93
CA PHE A 263 -2.24 -14.47 7.66
C PHE A 263 -3.28 -13.40 8.06
N PRO A 264 -2.92 -12.22 8.61
CA PRO A 264 -3.91 -11.19 8.93
C PRO A 264 -4.63 -10.61 7.70
N SER A 265 -3.99 -10.61 6.53
CA SER A 265 -4.63 -10.17 5.27
C SER A 265 -5.58 -11.24 4.75
N HIS A 266 -5.19 -12.51 4.84
CA HIS A 266 -6.03 -13.67 4.54
C HIS A 266 -7.29 -13.70 5.42
N GLU A 267 -7.18 -13.54 6.74
CA GLU A 267 -8.36 -13.46 7.63
C GLU A 267 -9.29 -12.31 7.24
N ALA A 268 -8.74 -11.13 6.91
CA ALA A 268 -9.53 -10.00 6.45
C ALA A 268 -10.18 -10.27 5.08
N ALA A 269 -9.52 -10.97 4.16
CA ALA A 269 -10.10 -11.37 2.88
C ALA A 269 -11.32 -12.29 3.06
N GLN A 270 -11.26 -13.24 3.99
CA GLN A 270 -12.40 -14.10 4.33
C GLN A 270 -13.59 -13.30 4.86
N MET A 271 -13.35 -12.32 5.74
CA MET A 271 -14.40 -11.41 6.21
C MET A 271 -15.00 -10.61 5.04
N ASN A 272 -14.16 -10.11 4.14
CA ASN A 272 -14.60 -9.34 2.99
C ASN A 272 -15.43 -10.17 2.01
N MET A 273 -15.09 -11.45 1.82
CA MET A 273 -15.89 -12.35 0.98
C MET A 273 -17.31 -12.51 1.54
N VAL A 274 -17.44 -12.66 2.85
CA VAL A 274 -18.74 -12.79 3.53
C VAL A 274 -19.54 -11.49 3.42
N ASP A 275 -18.95 -10.36 3.75
CA ASP A 275 -19.62 -9.05 3.76
C ASP A 275 -20.07 -8.62 2.37
N ASN A 276 -19.28 -8.93 1.34
CA ASN A 276 -19.62 -8.65 -0.06
C ASN A 276 -20.42 -9.78 -0.74
N LYS A 277 -20.78 -10.84 -0.01
CA LYS A 277 -21.60 -11.96 -0.49
C LYS A 277 -21.00 -12.69 -1.71
N CYS A 278 -19.67 -12.78 -1.78
CA CYS A 278 -18.97 -13.47 -2.85
C CYS A 278 -18.82 -14.95 -2.52
N GLN A 279 -19.56 -15.81 -3.24
CA GLN A 279 -19.61 -17.26 -2.97
C GLN A 279 -18.69 -18.09 -3.88
N ASN A 280 -18.23 -17.52 -4.99
CA ASN A 280 -17.40 -18.20 -5.98
C ASN A 280 -15.90 -17.93 -5.78
N ILE A 281 -15.48 -17.54 -4.59
CA ILE A 281 -14.08 -17.24 -4.26
C ILE A 281 -13.53 -18.32 -3.34
N GLU A 282 -12.34 -18.83 -3.66
CA GLU A 282 -11.53 -19.68 -2.79
C GLU A 282 -10.29 -18.89 -2.36
N ASP A 283 -10.17 -18.67 -1.05
CA ASP A 283 -9.04 -17.98 -0.45
C ASP A 283 -8.04 -18.98 0.12
N ILE A 284 -6.77 -18.85 -0.27
CA ILE A 284 -5.72 -19.83 -0.03
C ILE A 284 -4.50 -19.13 0.57
N LEU A 285 -4.24 -19.42 1.85
CA LEU A 285 -3.04 -18.98 2.55
C LEU A 285 -1.81 -19.72 1.99
N HIS A 286 -1.10 -19.11 1.05
CA HIS A 286 0.02 -19.74 0.36
C HIS A 286 1.05 -18.75 -0.17
N ASP A 287 2.31 -19.15 -0.18
CA ASP A 287 3.39 -18.35 -0.78
C ASP A 287 3.37 -18.50 -2.31
N ALA A 288 3.27 -17.36 -3.01
CA ALA A 288 3.37 -17.28 -4.47
C ALA A 288 4.59 -18.02 -5.03
N LYS A 289 5.72 -18.08 -4.30
CA LYS A 289 6.90 -18.87 -4.67
C LYS A 289 6.59 -20.33 -4.98
N ASN A 290 5.58 -20.89 -4.32
CA ASN A 290 5.15 -22.28 -4.42
C ASN A 290 3.82 -22.42 -5.17
N LEU A 291 3.44 -21.42 -5.99
CA LEU A 291 2.22 -21.43 -6.80
C LEU A 291 2.05 -22.70 -7.65
N ASN A 292 3.17 -23.30 -8.08
CA ASN A 292 3.17 -24.53 -8.86
C ASN A 292 2.63 -25.77 -8.11
N GLN A 293 2.38 -25.68 -6.80
CA GLN A 293 1.78 -26.72 -5.98
C GLN A 293 0.24 -26.63 -5.95
N ILE A 294 -0.33 -25.52 -6.44
CA ILE A 294 -1.77 -25.31 -6.52
C ILE A 294 -2.25 -25.74 -7.91
N ILE A 295 -3.34 -26.51 -7.96
CA ILE A 295 -3.97 -26.91 -9.21
C ILE A 295 -4.92 -25.79 -9.64
N LEU A 296 -4.49 -25.01 -10.64
CA LEU A 296 -5.31 -23.95 -11.21
C LEU A 296 -6.00 -24.45 -12.51
N PRO A 297 -7.34 -24.47 -12.56
CA PRO A 297 -8.08 -24.87 -13.74
C PRO A 297 -7.92 -23.86 -14.89
N GLN A 298 -8.03 -24.37 -16.12
CA GLN A 298 -8.10 -23.55 -17.33
C GLN A 298 -9.57 -23.44 -17.79
N PRO A 299 -9.98 -22.35 -18.46
CA PRO A 299 -9.17 -21.18 -18.79
C PRO A 299 -8.87 -20.29 -17.57
N LEU A 300 -7.67 -19.69 -17.54
CA LEU A 300 -7.19 -18.88 -16.41
C LEU A 300 -6.83 -17.45 -16.85
N VAL A 301 -7.27 -16.47 -16.07
CA VAL A 301 -6.84 -15.07 -16.11
C VAL A 301 -6.15 -14.74 -14.79
N VAL A 302 -5.10 -13.93 -14.81
CA VAL A 302 -4.33 -13.56 -13.61
C VAL A 302 -4.36 -12.06 -13.42
N ILE A 303 -4.64 -11.60 -12.21
CA ILE A 303 -4.23 -10.27 -11.72
C ILE A 303 -3.10 -10.50 -10.72
N ALA A 304 -2.03 -9.72 -10.80
CA ALA A 304 -0.92 -9.79 -9.86
C ALA A 304 -0.49 -8.38 -9.42
N ASP A 305 -0.54 -8.11 -8.11
CA ASP A 305 -0.02 -6.89 -7.48
C ASP A 305 1.10 -7.22 -6.48
N PRO A 306 2.27 -7.67 -6.97
CA PRO A 306 3.39 -8.08 -6.13
C PRO A 306 3.99 -6.93 -5.30
N PRO A 307 4.76 -7.28 -4.24
CA PRO A 307 5.60 -6.32 -3.55
C PRO A 307 6.67 -5.72 -4.48
N ARG A 308 7.43 -4.74 -3.98
CA ARG A 308 8.49 -4.04 -4.75
C ARG A 308 9.53 -4.96 -5.41
N SER A 309 9.69 -6.18 -4.92
CA SER A 309 10.58 -7.21 -5.49
C SER A 309 10.01 -7.93 -6.71
N GLY A 310 8.79 -7.61 -7.14
CA GLY A 310 8.12 -8.24 -8.27
C GLY A 310 7.56 -9.62 -7.93
N ILE A 311 7.06 -10.31 -8.96
CA ILE A 311 6.54 -11.67 -8.82
C ILE A 311 7.73 -12.61 -8.60
N HIS A 312 7.61 -13.53 -7.65
CA HIS A 312 8.69 -14.45 -7.34
C HIS A 312 9.11 -15.26 -8.61
N PRO A 313 10.41 -15.43 -8.92
CA PRO A 313 10.85 -16.05 -10.19
C PRO A 313 10.30 -17.45 -10.47
N ARG A 314 10.04 -18.26 -9.44
CA ARG A 314 9.38 -19.57 -9.58
C ARG A 314 7.92 -19.44 -10.03
N ALA A 315 7.19 -18.45 -9.52
CA ALA A 315 5.83 -18.16 -9.92
C ALA A 315 5.79 -17.66 -11.37
N LEU A 316 6.68 -16.72 -11.75
CA LEU A 316 6.82 -16.27 -13.14
C LEU A 316 7.07 -17.42 -14.11
N LYS A 317 8.02 -18.31 -13.80
CA LYS A 317 8.29 -19.51 -14.62
C LYS A 317 7.07 -20.42 -14.74
N TYR A 318 6.30 -20.57 -13.65
CA TYR A 318 5.07 -21.36 -13.65
C TYR A 318 3.98 -20.71 -14.51
N LEU A 319 3.73 -19.41 -14.34
CA LEU A 319 2.77 -18.65 -15.16
C LEU A 319 3.16 -18.68 -16.64
N ASN A 320 4.43 -18.46 -16.98
CA ASN A 320 4.92 -18.54 -18.36
C ASN A 320 4.72 -19.93 -18.99
N ARG A 321 4.73 -20.99 -18.17
CA ARG A 321 4.54 -22.39 -18.60
C ARG A 321 3.08 -22.76 -18.78
N ILE A 322 2.21 -22.46 -17.80
CA ILE A 322 0.78 -22.79 -17.89
C ILE A 322 0.02 -21.84 -18.81
N ARG A 323 0.65 -20.72 -19.15
CA ARG A 323 0.23 -19.73 -20.13
C ARG A 323 -1.24 -19.30 -19.96
N PRO A 324 -1.61 -18.62 -18.84
CA PRO A 324 -2.92 -17.98 -18.70
C PRO A 324 -3.32 -17.16 -19.94
N GLN A 325 -4.62 -17.06 -20.21
CA GLN A 325 -5.12 -16.32 -21.37
C GLN A 325 -4.78 -14.83 -21.33
N GLN A 326 -4.63 -14.29 -20.12
CA GLN A 326 -4.29 -12.90 -19.87
C GLN A 326 -3.63 -12.78 -18.49
N ILE A 327 -2.67 -11.87 -18.36
CA ILE A 327 -2.10 -11.47 -17.07
C ILE A 327 -2.17 -9.95 -16.98
N ILE A 328 -2.89 -9.42 -16.00
CA ILE A 328 -2.85 -8.02 -15.60
C ILE A 328 -1.78 -7.91 -14.51
N TYR A 329 -0.64 -7.33 -14.85
CA TYR A 329 0.47 -7.12 -13.92
C TYR A 329 0.44 -5.68 -13.43
N ILE A 330 0.29 -5.48 -12.12
CA ILE A 330 0.38 -4.20 -11.43
C ILE A 330 1.75 -4.08 -10.75
N SER A 331 2.45 -2.95 -10.91
CA SER A 331 3.82 -2.81 -10.37
C SER A 331 4.11 -1.40 -9.88
N CYS A 332 4.58 -1.30 -8.64
CA CYS A 332 5.17 -0.08 -8.09
C CYS A 332 6.69 0.07 -8.37
N ASN A 333 7.29 -0.88 -9.10
CA ASN A 333 8.73 -0.89 -9.41
C ASN A 333 8.99 -1.27 -10.88
N VAL A 334 9.01 -0.25 -11.74
CA VAL A 334 9.26 -0.40 -13.18
C VAL A 334 10.58 -1.11 -13.53
N LYS A 335 11.64 -0.97 -12.71
CA LYS A 335 12.90 -1.67 -12.97
C LYS A 335 12.75 -3.18 -12.81
N GLN A 336 12.02 -3.60 -11.77
CA GLN A 336 11.76 -5.00 -11.55
C GLN A 336 10.76 -5.56 -12.57
N LEU A 337 9.75 -4.76 -12.93
CA LEU A 337 8.81 -5.10 -13.99
C LEU A 337 9.53 -5.48 -15.29
N GLN A 338 10.59 -4.74 -15.67
CA GLN A 338 11.40 -5.06 -16.84
C GLN A 338 12.03 -6.45 -16.79
N ILE A 339 12.55 -6.84 -15.61
CA ILE A 339 13.16 -8.16 -15.38
C ILE A 339 12.08 -9.25 -15.46
N ASP A 340 10.93 -9.01 -14.85
CA ASP A 340 9.83 -9.97 -14.82
C ASP A 340 9.26 -10.23 -16.22
N LEU A 341 9.16 -9.19 -17.05
CA LEU A 341 8.75 -9.32 -18.46
C LEU A 341 9.68 -10.22 -19.27
N GLN A 342 10.98 -10.25 -18.98
CA GLN A 342 11.92 -11.17 -19.65
C GLN A 342 11.64 -12.64 -19.29
N LEU A 343 11.13 -12.90 -18.08
CA LEU A 343 10.75 -14.25 -17.63
C LEU A 343 9.38 -14.68 -18.16
N LEU A 344 8.52 -13.73 -18.52
CA LEU A 344 7.25 -13.95 -19.21
C LEU A 344 7.43 -13.89 -20.73
N SER A 345 8.44 -14.61 -21.25
CA SER A 345 8.83 -14.57 -22.67
C SER A 345 7.75 -15.01 -23.65
N ASN A 346 6.72 -15.72 -23.20
CA ASN A 346 5.59 -16.16 -24.02
C ASN A 346 4.45 -15.12 -24.08
N TYR A 347 4.69 -13.92 -23.56
CA TYR A 347 3.71 -12.84 -23.48
C TYR A 347 4.20 -11.58 -24.19
N ARG A 348 3.24 -10.80 -24.68
CA ARG A 348 3.45 -9.44 -25.18
C ARG A 348 2.56 -8.45 -24.44
N VAL A 349 3.03 -7.21 -24.33
CA VAL A 349 2.25 -6.11 -23.76
C VAL A 349 1.17 -5.69 -24.76
N LYS A 350 -0.09 -5.95 -24.44
CA LYS A 350 -1.24 -5.47 -25.21
C LYS A 350 -1.56 -4.02 -24.86
N ARG A 351 -1.69 -3.72 -23.57
CA ARG A 351 -1.95 -2.36 -23.05
C ARG A 351 -1.05 -2.02 -21.87
N SER A 352 -0.90 -0.72 -21.65
CA SER A 352 -0.11 -0.16 -20.56
C SER A 352 -0.75 1.10 -20.02
N ALA A 353 -0.77 1.22 -18.70
CA ALA A 353 -1.22 2.42 -18.01
C ALA A 353 -0.25 2.80 -16.89
N LEU A 354 -0.14 4.10 -16.65
CA LEU A 354 0.57 4.74 -15.56
C LEU A 354 -0.43 5.35 -14.59
N PHE A 355 -0.29 5.04 -13.30
CA PHE A 355 -1.03 5.66 -12.22
C PHE A 355 -0.04 6.41 -11.32
N ASP A 356 -0.26 7.72 -11.13
CA ASP A 356 0.59 8.51 -10.23
C ASP A 356 0.11 8.46 -8.78
N PHE A 357 0.24 7.29 -8.13
CA PHE A 357 -0.15 7.10 -6.72
C PHE A 357 0.60 8.00 -5.74
N PHE A 358 1.79 8.49 -6.14
CA PHE A 358 2.70 9.22 -5.26
C PHE A 358 3.22 10.51 -5.94
N PRO A 359 2.36 11.53 -6.14
CA PRO A 359 2.78 12.85 -6.58
C PRO A 359 3.94 13.38 -5.74
N HIS A 360 4.81 14.18 -6.34
CA HIS A 360 6.02 14.75 -5.72
C HIS A 360 7.11 13.74 -5.32
N THR A 361 6.96 12.47 -5.71
CA THR A 361 7.96 11.41 -5.56
C THR A 361 8.29 10.79 -6.91
N PRO A 362 9.44 10.11 -7.08
CA PRO A 362 9.75 9.36 -8.30
C PRO A 362 8.97 8.05 -8.41
N HIS A 363 8.20 7.66 -7.39
CA HIS A 363 7.40 6.44 -7.42
C HIS A 363 6.22 6.60 -8.37
N MET A 364 5.85 5.48 -8.98
CA MET A 364 4.74 5.36 -9.91
C MET A 364 4.20 3.94 -9.84
N GLU A 365 2.95 3.76 -10.23
CA GLU A 365 2.36 2.44 -10.44
C GLU A 365 2.10 2.23 -11.93
N ALA A 366 2.44 1.06 -12.43
CA ALA A 366 2.23 0.66 -13.81
C ALA A 366 1.30 -0.55 -13.86
N VAL A 367 0.36 -0.55 -14.80
CA VAL A 367 -0.49 -1.69 -15.09
C VAL A 367 -0.25 -2.14 -16.52
N LEU A 368 0.13 -3.40 -16.70
CA LEU A 368 0.30 -4.02 -18.01
C LEU A 368 -0.73 -5.11 -18.23
N GLU A 369 -1.44 -5.04 -19.35
CA GLU A 369 -2.21 -6.17 -19.86
C GLU A 369 -1.28 -7.00 -20.75
N LEU A 370 -0.95 -8.20 -20.30
CA LEU A 370 -0.13 -9.16 -21.02
C LEU A 370 -1.01 -10.24 -21.64
N VAL A 371 -0.78 -10.55 -22.91
CA VAL A 371 -1.46 -11.63 -23.63
C VAL A 371 -0.44 -12.57 -24.25
N PRO A 372 -0.75 -13.87 -24.41
CA PRO A 372 0.13 -14.81 -25.07
C PRO A 372 0.56 -14.36 -26.48
N ILE A 373 1.79 -14.69 -26.86
CA ILE A 373 2.32 -14.55 -28.23
C ILE A 373 1.82 -15.68 -29.12
#